data_AF-A0A816EXD0-F1
#
_entry.id   AF-A0A816EXD0-F1
#
_cell.length_a   1.000
_cell.length_b   1.000
_cell.length_c   1.000
_cell.angle_alpha   90.00
_cell.angle_beta   90.00
_cell.angle_gamma   90.00
#
_symmetry.space_group_name_H-M   'P 1'
#
loop_
_entity.id
_entity.type
_entity.pdbx_description
1 polymer ?
#
loop_
_entity_poly.entity_id
_entity_poly.type
_entity_poly.pdbx_seq_one_letter_code
_entity_poly.pdbx_strand_id
1 'polypeptide(L)'
;MVYNYENHHYVCIETAETIARVCNEQVDSIRLQNLATVMSLYSQEKFASTASQWAKCVVKYLTDVYAQYAISWITFLSEVLEKGPVYLQPSILDIFHYLVMLIDTKNIDYTSFNNELVRTLCKYVSTIHYKDVMKTLKLLVTRSSTLSTPKHFTSSSCYNQQQVRSIMSQVEFFEDTPRSIELPGRTLDIDYNLSQLMNIIKTNNSVKLSN
;
A
#
# COMPACT_ATOMS: atom_id res chain seq x y z
N MET A 1 23.35 11.16 2.41
CA MET A 1 23.26 11.67 1.02
C MET A 1 22.02 12.53 0.83
N VAL A 2 20.77 12.02 0.95
CA VAL A 2 19.54 12.82 0.72
C VAL A 2 19.54 14.15 1.51
N TYR A 3 19.77 14.10 2.82
CA TYR A 3 19.87 15.30 3.67
C TYR A 3 21.03 16.24 3.27
N ASN A 4 22.16 15.67 2.83
CA ASN A 4 23.37 16.40 2.47
C ASN A 4 23.48 16.64 0.95
N TYR A 5 22.37 16.57 0.22
CA TYR A 5 22.42 16.52 -1.24
C TYR A 5 23.11 17.76 -1.82
N GLU A 6 22.74 18.96 -1.35
CA GLU A 6 23.32 20.23 -1.80
C GLU A 6 24.71 20.50 -1.19
N ASN A 7 24.99 19.97 0.01
CA ASN A 7 26.20 20.27 0.76
C ASN A 7 27.39 19.37 0.38
N HIS A 8 27.18 18.39 -0.51
CA HIS A 8 28.21 17.48 -1.07
C HIS A 8 29.28 17.04 -0.04
N HIS A 9 28.81 16.65 1.14
CA HIS A 9 29.69 16.29 2.25
C HIS A 9 30.64 15.17 1.80
N TYR A 10 31.94 15.28 2.08
CA TYR A 10 32.98 14.37 1.56
C TYR A 10 32.60 12.88 1.72
N VAL A 11 32.13 12.48 2.90
CA VAL A 11 31.66 11.10 3.18
C VAL A 11 30.54 10.66 2.23
N CYS A 12 29.63 11.56 1.83
CA CYS A 12 28.57 11.25 0.87
C CYS A 12 29.12 11.06 -0.55
N ILE A 13 30.14 11.83 -0.96
CA ILE A 13 30.81 11.64 -2.25
C ILE A 13 31.52 10.28 -2.27
N GLU A 14 32.37 10.00 -1.26
CA GLU A 14 33.12 8.74 -1.16
C GLU A 14 32.20 7.52 -1.12
N THR A 15 31.09 7.62 -0.38
CA THR A 15 30.10 6.53 -0.33
C THR A 15 29.43 6.34 -1.69
N ALA A 16 29.11 7.41 -2.43
CA ALA A 16 28.50 7.30 -3.75
C ALA A 16 29.45 6.68 -4.78
N GLU A 17 30.73 7.07 -4.76
CA GLU A 17 31.78 6.46 -5.61
C GLU A 17 31.95 4.97 -5.29
N THR A 18 31.94 4.62 -4.00
CA THR A 18 32.04 3.22 -3.57
C THR A 18 30.85 2.40 -4.07
N ILE A 19 29.62 2.92 -3.93
CA ILE A 19 28.42 2.24 -4.44
C ILE A 19 28.50 2.09 -5.96
N ALA A 20 28.90 3.15 -6.69
CA ALA A 20 29.04 3.10 -8.14
C ALA A 20 30.05 2.04 -8.59
N ARG A 21 31.21 1.96 -7.93
CA ARG A 21 32.23 0.96 -8.19
C ARG A 21 31.72 -0.46 -7.97
N VAL A 22 31.09 -0.75 -6.82
CA VAL A 22 30.54 -2.07 -6.52
C VAL A 22 29.44 -2.47 -7.51
N CYS A 23 28.61 -1.53 -7.95
CA CYS A 23 27.60 -1.78 -8.96
C CYS A 23 28.24 -2.12 -10.33
N ASN A 24 29.35 -1.47 -10.70
CA ASN A 24 30.06 -1.73 -11.95
C ASN A 24 30.80 -3.08 -11.96
N GLU A 25 31.20 -3.60 -10.80
CA GLU A 25 31.79 -4.95 -10.67
C GLU A 25 30.79 -6.06 -11.07
N GLN A 26 29.49 -5.78 -11.02
CA GLN A 26 28.41 -6.69 -11.40
C GLN A 26 28.00 -6.50 -12.87
N VAL A 27 28.90 -6.86 -13.79
CA VAL A 27 28.82 -6.56 -15.23
C VAL A 27 27.54 -7.08 -15.90
N ASP A 28 26.98 -8.19 -15.43
CA ASP A 28 25.81 -8.84 -16.05
C ASP A 28 24.46 -8.15 -15.72
N SER A 29 24.44 -7.13 -14.85
CA SER A 29 23.21 -6.49 -14.39
C SER A 29 23.05 -5.06 -14.93
N ILE A 30 22.31 -4.92 -16.04
CA ILE A 30 21.93 -3.61 -16.60
C ILE A 30 21.24 -2.69 -15.57
N ARG A 31 20.51 -3.28 -14.61
CA ARG A 31 19.83 -2.53 -13.55
C ARG A 31 20.80 -1.94 -12.53
N LEU A 32 21.90 -2.64 -12.22
CA LEU A 32 22.96 -2.11 -11.37
C LEU A 32 23.77 -1.03 -12.08
N GLN A 33 23.93 -1.12 -13.40
CA GLN A 33 24.57 -0.05 -14.19
C GLN A 33 23.82 1.29 -14.11
N ASN A 34 22.48 1.25 -14.07
CA ASN A 34 21.67 2.46 -13.87
C ASN A 34 21.90 3.08 -12.48
N LEU A 35 21.98 2.25 -11.42
CA LEU A 35 22.31 2.71 -10.08
C LEU A 35 23.72 3.31 -10.02
N ALA A 36 24.70 2.65 -10.65
CA ALA A 36 26.08 3.12 -10.73
C ALA A 36 26.18 4.49 -11.39
N THR A 37 25.42 4.68 -12.48
CA THR A 37 25.36 5.96 -13.21
C THR A 37 24.82 7.07 -12.32
N VAL A 38 23.69 6.87 -11.64
CA VAL A 38 23.09 7.90 -10.77
C VAL A 38 23.96 8.24 -9.56
N MET A 39 24.66 7.25 -9.00
CA MET A 39 25.62 7.50 -7.92
C MET A 39 26.86 8.26 -8.41
N SER A 40 27.36 7.95 -9.60
CA SER A 40 28.49 8.67 -10.22
C SER A 40 28.13 10.11 -10.57
N LEU A 41 26.90 10.35 -11.04
CA LEU A 41 26.42 11.71 -11.31
C LEU A 41 26.32 12.54 -10.04
N TYR A 42 25.94 11.93 -8.91
CA TYR A 42 25.93 12.62 -7.62
C TYR A 42 27.34 12.94 -7.13
N SER A 43 28.27 11.98 -7.18
CA SER A 43 29.64 12.21 -6.69
C SER A 43 30.39 13.29 -7.49
N GLN A 44 30.05 13.45 -8.78
CA GLN A 44 30.63 14.46 -9.67
C GLN A 44 29.86 15.78 -9.69
N GLU A 45 28.79 15.92 -8.89
CA GLU A 45 27.89 17.10 -8.89
C GLU A 45 27.26 17.38 -10.26
N LYS A 46 27.07 16.34 -11.07
CA LYS A 46 26.54 16.41 -12.46
C LYS A 46 25.09 15.97 -12.57
N PHE A 47 24.44 15.61 -11.47
CA PHE A 47 23.03 15.26 -11.51
C PHE A 47 22.18 16.52 -11.65
N ALA A 48 21.70 16.80 -12.87
CA ALA A 48 21.01 18.04 -13.25
C ALA A 48 19.56 18.17 -12.71
N SER A 49 19.26 17.60 -11.54
CA SER A 49 17.91 17.53 -10.99
C SER A 49 17.92 17.68 -9.47
N THR A 50 16.73 17.82 -8.88
CA THR A 50 16.56 18.07 -7.45
C THR A 50 16.96 16.86 -6.59
N ALA A 51 17.28 17.12 -5.32
CA ALA A 51 17.52 16.08 -4.30
C ALA A 51 16.41 15.02 -4.26
N SER A 52 15.15 15.45 -4.40
CA SER A 52 13.98 14.55 -4.44
C SER A 52 13.99 13.64 -5.67
N GLN A 53 14.27 14.19 -6.85
CA GLN A 53 14.32 13.40 -8.08
C GLN A 53 15.49 12.41 -8.05
N TRP A 54 16.64 12.84 -7.54
CA TRP A 54 17.78 11.97 -7.33
C TRP A 54 17.45 10.82 -6.38
N ALA A 55 16.90 11.13 -5.20
CA ALA A 55 16.51 10.12 -4.21
C ALA A 55 15.50 9.13 -4.78
N LYS A 56 14.52 9.62 -5.54
CA LYS A 56 13.54 8.77 -6.23
C LYS A 56 14.20 7.83 -7.25
N CYS A 57 15.18 8.30 -8.03
CA CYS A 57 15.96 7.45 -8.94
C CYS A 57 16.75 6.38 -8.19
N VAL A 58 17.44 6.74 -7.10
CA VAL A 58 18.20 5.79 -6.28
C VAL A 58 17.28 4.71 -5.70
N VAL A 59 16.17 5.11 -5.07
CA VAL A 59 15.19 4.15 -4.52
C VAL A 59 14.64 3.26 -5.64
N LYS A 60 14.33 3.81 -6.81
CA LYS A 60 13.86 3.03 -7.96
C LYS A 60 14.85 1.94 -8.35
N TYR A 61 16.12 2.29 -8.57
CA TYR A 61 17.10 1.33 -9.03
C TYR A 61 17.47 0.30 -7.94
N LEU A 62 17.40 0.67 -6.66
CA LEU A 62 17.48 -0.29 -5.57
C LEU A 62 16.30 -1.27 -5.61
N THR A 63 15.07 -0.79 -5.74
CA THR A 63 13.89 -1.67 -5.82
C THR A 63 13.89 -2.56 -7.07
N ASP A 64 14.42 -2.08 -8.20
CA ASP A 64 14.48 -2.85 -9.44
C ASP A 64 15.37 -4.11 -9.32
N VAL A 65 16.30 -4.14 -8.36
CA VAL A 65 17.27 -5.25 -8.15
C VAL A 65 17.05 -5.99 -6.83
N TYR A 66 16.67 -5.27 -5.79
CA TYR A 66 16.75 -5.73 -4.40
C TYR A 66 15.41 -5.61 -3.66
N ALA A 67 14.28 -5.57 -4.37
CA ALA A 67 12.94 -5.46 -3.76
C ALA A 67 12.68 -6.50 -2.66
N GLN A 68 13.25 -7.71 -2.76
CA GLN A 68 13.12 -8.75 -1.74
C GLN A 68 13.62 -8.33 -0.34
N TYR A 69 14.49 -7.32 -0.25
CA TYR A 69 15.01 -6.78 1.00
C TYR A 69 14.23 -5.56 1.52
N ALA A 70 13.15 -5.15 0.85
CA ALA A 70 12.42 -3.93 1.18
C ALA A 70 11.87 -3.91 2.61
N ILE A 71 11.44 -5.05 3.15
CA ILE A 71 10.99 -5.16 4.55
C ILE A 71 12.16 -4.83 5.49
N SER A 72 13.35 -5.39 5.25
CA SER A 72 14.54 -5.09 6.05
C SER A 72 14.94 -3.62 5.98
N TRP A 73 14.80 -2.98 4.81
CA TRP A 73 15.04 -1.55 4.67
C TRP A 73 14.05 -0.73 5.49
N ILE A 74 12.76 -1.08 5.48
CA ILE A 74 11.76 -0.38 6.30
C ILE A 74 12.08 -0.55 7.78
N THR A 75 12.32 -1.77 8.25
CA THR A 75 12.65 -2.00 9.67
C THR A 75 13.84 -1.15 10.10
N PHE A 76 14.92 -1.15 9.32
CA PHE A 76 16.09 -0.32 9.61
C PHE A 76 15.75 1.18 9.62
N LEU A 77 15.07 1.67 8.58
CA LEU A 77 14.71 3.09 8.48
C LEU A 77 13.73 3.52 9.57
N SER A 78 12.80 2.65 10.00
CA SER A 78 11.89 2.90 11.12
C SER A 78 12.65 3.05 12.42
N GLU A 79 13.66 2.22 12.67
CA GLU A 79 14.53 2.38 13.85
C GLU A 79 15.31 3.69 13.82
N VAL A 80 15.87 4.07 12.66
CA VAL A 80 16.55 5.36 12.50
C VAL A 80 15.59 6.53 12.65
N LEU A 81 14.34 6.40 12.18
CA LEU A 81 13.31 7.44 12.31
C LEU A 81 12.94 7.69 13.79
N GLU A 82 12.90 6.61 14.58
CA GLU A 82 12.52 6.64 16.00
C GLU A 82 13.66 7.05 16.93
N LYS A 83 14.86 6.53 16.70
CA LYS A 83 16.01 6.67 17.61
C LYS A 83 17.09 7.61 17.08
N GLY A 84 17.03 7.95 15.80
CA GLY A 84 18.02 8.79 15.15
C GLY A 84 17.76 10.28 15.30
N PRO A 85 18.64 11.11 14.73
CA PRO A 85 18.50 12.56 14.78
C PRO A 85 17.25 13.07 14.07
N VAL A 86 16.55 14.04 14.69
CA VAL A 86 15.30 14.62 14.16
C VAL A 86 15.45 15.21 12.76
N TYR A 87 16.62 15.78 12.44
CA TYR A 87 16.88 16.37 11.12
C TYR A 87 16.85 15.36 9.97
N LEU A 88 16.98 14.05 10.24
CA LEU A 88 16.87 13.00 9.21
C LEU A 88 15.43 12.59 8.95
N GLN A 89 14.48 12.93 9.83
CA GLN A 89 13.09 12.47 9.72
C GLN A 89 12.42 12.84 8.39
N PRO A 90 12.55 14.07 7.85
CA PRO A 90 11.99 14.41 6.54
C PRO A 90 12.51 13.50 5.42
N SER A 91 13.83 13.26 5.39
CA SER A 91 14.46 12.42 4.36
C SER A 91 14.00 10.97 4.45
N ILE A 92 13.82 10.43 5.66
CA ILE A 92 13.36 9.04 5.84
C ILE A 92 11.89 8.90 5.43
N LEU A 93 11.04 9.86 5.78
CA LEU A 93 9.64 9.87 5.37
C LEU A 93 9.48 9.98 3.85
N ASP A 94 10.33 10.77 3.18
CA ASP A 94 10.40 10.82 1.72
C ASP A 94 10.81 9.46 1.13
N ILE A 95 11.80 8.78 1.71
CA ILE A 95 12.21 7.44 1.27
C ILE A 95 11.06 6.44 1.42
N PHE A 96 10.32 6.46 2.53
CA PHE A 96 9.11 5.65 2.68
C PHE A 96 8.08 5.95 1.60
N HIS A 97 7.83 7.22 1.31
CA HIS A 97 6.93 7.62 0.24
C HIS A 97 7.37 7.04 -1.12
N TYR A 98 8.66 7.13 -1.45
CA TYR A 98 9.20 6.59 -2.69
C TYR A 98 9.13 5.07 -2.75
N LEU A 99 9.39 4.36 -1.65
CA LEU A 99 9.25 2.91 -1.57
C LEU A 99 7.81 2.48 -1.88
N VAL A 100 6.81 3.12 -1.26
CA VAL A 100 5.40 2.81 -1.51
C VAL A 100 5.02 3.05 -2.98
N MET A 101 5.55 4.13 -3.57
CA MET A 101 5.28 4.49 -4.96
C MET A 101 5.92 3.52 -5.96
N LEU A 102 7.12 3.00 -5.65
CA LEU A 102 7.97 2.29 -6.62
C LEU A 102 7.92 0.77 -6.48
N ILE A 103 7.54 0.24 -5.32
CA ILE A 103 7.59 -1.20 -5.09
C ILE A 103 6.50 -1.95 -5.85
N ASP A 104 6.91 -3.04 -6.52
CA ASP A 104 6.00 -3.98 -7.15
C ASP A 104 5.52 -5.01 -6.13
N THR A 105 4.20 -5.09 -5.96
CA THR A 105 3.54 -5.96 -4.98
C THR A 105 3.68 -7.45 -5.32
N LYS A 106 4.13 -7.78 -6.53
CA LYS A 106 4.30 -9.18 -6.99
C LYS A 106 5.52 -9.87 -6.40
N ASN A 107 6.56 -9.11 -6.05
CA ASN A 107 7.89 -9.65 -5.72
C ASN A 107 8.19 -9.65 -4.22
N ILE A 108 7.24 -9.24 -3.38
CA ILE A 108 7.41 -9.12 -1.94
C ILE A 108 6.15 -9.56 -1.19
N ASP A 109 6.29 -9.86 0.10
CA ASP A 109 5.15 -9.92 1.00
C ASP A 109 4.60 -8.51 1.24
N TYR A 110 3.71 -8.09 0.35
CA TYR A 110 3.10 -6.77 0.37
C TYR A 110 2.26 -6.52 1.64
N THR A 111 1.72 -7.57 2.26
CA THR A 111 0.94 -7.45 3.51
C THR A 111 1.85 -7.06 4.65
N SER A 112 2.96 -7.77 4.83
CA SER A 112 3.95 -7.46 5.87
C SER A 112 4.59 -6.09 5.65
N PHE A 113 4.92 -5.76 4.39
CA PHE A 113 5.42 -4.43 4.01
C PHE A 113 4.46 -3.31 4.42
N ASN A 114 3.17 -3.44 4.09
CA ASN A 114 2.16 -2.44 4.43
C ASN A 114 1.96 -2.31 5.94
N ASN A 115 1.86 -3.44 6.65
CA ASN A 115 1.63 -3.43 8.09
C ASN A 115 2.76 -2.71 8.83
N GLU A 116 4.01 -2.96 8.45
CA GLU A 116 5.17 -2.31 9.05
C GLU A 116 5.20 -0.80 8.78
N LEU A 117 4.90 -0.39 7.54
CA LEU A 117 4.80 1.02 7.19
C LEU A 117 3.66 1.73 7.91
N VAL A 118 2.45 1.16 7.94
CA VAL A 118 1.32 1.76 8.67
C VAL A 118 1.67 1.91 10.14
N ARG A 119 2.19 0.85 10.76
CA ARG A 119 2.61 0.86 12.17
C ARG A 119 3.60 1.99 12.46
N THR A 120 4.60 2.16 11.58
CA THR A 120 5.60 3.22 11.72
C THR A 120 5.00 4.60 11.51
N LEU A 121 4.30 4.81 10.38
CA LEU A 121 3.75 6.11 9.96
C LEU A 121 2.69 6.63 10.93
N CYS A 122 1.87 5.77 11.52
CA CYS A 122 0.84 6.16 12.50
C CYS A 122 1.42 6.91 13.71
N LYS A 123 2.67 6.64 14.09
CA LYS A 123 3.36 7.35 15.19
C LYS A 123 3.59 8.84 14.86
N TYR A 124 3.63 9.19 13.58
CA TYR A 124 3.97 10.54 13.11
C TYR A 124 2.76 11.37 12.65
N VAL A 125 1.54 10.83 12.72
CA VAL A 125 0.30 11.53 12.29
C VAL A 125 -0.01 12.76 13.13
N SER A 126 0.44 12.81 14.38
CA SER A 126 0.23 13.95 15.29
C SER A 126 1.47 14.86 15.42
N THR A 127 2.45 14.71 14.53
CA THR A 127 3.71 15.48 14.55
C THR A 127 3.72 16.60 13.51
N ILE A 128 4.79 17.39 13.48
CA ILE A 128 5.00 18.41 12.42
C ILE A 128 5.02 17.81 11.00
N HIS A 129 5.28 16.50 10.86
CA HIS A 129 5.37 15.78 9.59
C HIS A 129 4.03 15.22 9.09
N TYR A 130 2.92 15.54 9.75
CA TYR A 130 1.62 14.91 9.47
C TYR A 130 1.19 14.98 7.99
N LYS A 131 1.52 16.06 7.26
CA LYS A 131 1.13 16.22 5.85
C LYS A 131 1.78 15.17 4.96
N ASP A 132 3.08 14.93 5.14
CA ASP A 132 3.87 13.98 4.35
C ASP A 132 3.53 12.54 4.71
N VAL A 133 3.32 12.28 6.00
CA VAL A 133 2.83 11.00 6.53
C VAL A 133 1.45 10.68 5.94
N MET A 134 0.52 11.62 5.97
CA MET A 134 -0.83 11.44 5.45
C MET A 134 -0.85 11.24 3.93
N LYS A 135 0.01 11.93 3.19
CA LYS A 135 0.21 11.71 1.74
C LYS A 135 0.65 10.27 1.46
N THR A 136 1.56 9.74 2.25
CA THR A 136 2.07 8.37 2.10
C THR A 136 1.04 7.32 2.50
N LEU A 137 0.35 7.51 3.64
CA LEU A 137 -0.74 6.63 4.07
C LEU A 137 -1.87 6.57 3.05
N LYS A 138 -2.27 7.70 2.47
CA LYS A 138 -3.27 7.74 1.38
C LYS A 138 -2.83 6.91 0.19
N LEU A 139 -1.59 7.09 -0.27
CA LEU A 139 -1.04 6.31 -1.38
C LEU A 139 -1.04 4.81 -1.07
N LEU A 140 -0.65 4.43 0.14
CA LEU A 140 -0.62 3.04 0.59
C LEU A 140 -2.01 2.39 0.55
N VAL A 141 -3.04 3.09 1.04
CA VAL A 141 -4.44 2.63 1.02
C VAL A 141 -4.94 2.52 -0.42
N THR A 142 -4.66 3.50 -1.27
CA THR A 142 -5.04 3.47 -2.70
C THR A 142 -4.45 2.24 -3.40
N ARG A 143 -3.17 1.94 -3.17
CA ARG A 143 -2.51 0.77 -3.78
C ARG A 143 -2.96 -0.58 -3.20
N SER A 144 -3.46 -0.59 -1.97
CA SER A 144 -3.92 -1.80 -1.29
C SER A 144 -5.39 -2.14 -1.59
N SER A 145 -6.13 -1.18 -2.15
CA SER A 145 -7.52 -1.36 -2.55
C SER A 145 -7.60 -2.14 -3.86
N THR A 146 -7.47 -3.48 -3.80
CA THR A 146 -7.75 -4.33 -4.97
C THR A 146 -9.26 -4.36 -5.21
N LEU A 147 -9.72 -3.75 -6.30
CA LEU A 147 -11.07 -3.96 -6.81
C LEU A 147 -11.16 -5.43 -7.26
N SER A 148 -11.68 -6.30 -6.41
CA SER A 148 -11.97 -7.66 -6.80
C SER A 148 -13.11 -7.61 -7.81
N THR A 149 -12.80 -7.69 -9.11
CA THR A 149 -13.82 -7.97 -10.11
C THR A 149 -14.48 -9.29 -9.72
N PRO A 150 -15.82 -9.35 -9.55
CA PRO A 150 -16.50 -10.60 -9.30
C PRO A 150 -16.06 -11.58 -10.38
N LYS A 151 -15.51 -12.74 -9.99
CA LYS A 151 -15.43 -13.85 -10.93
C LYS A 151 -16.87 -14.12 -11.32
N HIS A 152 -17.26 -13.77 -12.54
CA HIS A 152 -18.50 -14.26 -13.10
C HIS A 152 -18.37 -15.77 -13.03
N PHE A 153 -19.08 -16.40 -12.10
CA PHE A 153 -19.31 -17.83 -12.15
C PHE A 153 -20.20 -18.04 -13.38
N THR A 154 -19.58 -18.17 -14.56
CA THR A 154 -20.24 -18.86 -15.66
C THR A 154 -20.40 -20.29 -15.16
N SER A 155 -21.57 -20.57 -14.57
CA SER A 155 -21.99 -21.91 -14.21
C SER A 155 -22.03 -22.72 -15.51
N SER A 156 -20.94 -23.43 -15.78
CA SER A 156 -20.74 -24.23 -16.98
C SER A 156 -20.02 -25.53 -16.59
N SER A 157 -20.65 -26.30 -15.70
CA SER A 157 -20.64 -27.76 -15.68
C SER A 157 -21.33 -28.28 -14.42
N CYS A 158 -22.66 -28.42 -14.48
CA CYS A 158 -23.37 -29.51 -13.83
C CYS A 158 -24.31 -30.10 -14.89
N TYR A 159 -24.08 -31.37 -15.22
CA TYR A 159 -24.93 -32.16 -16.09
C TYR A 159 -26.36 -32.24 -15.53
N ASN A 160 -27.34 -32.34 -16.45
CA ASN A 160 -28.76 -32.67 -16.24
C ASN A 160 -29.70 -31.55 -15.73
N GLN A 161 -30.27 -30.79 -16.67
CA GLN A 161 -31.68 -30.38 -16.60
C GLN A 161 -32.17 -29.91 -17.99
N GLN A 162 -32.54 -30.88 -18.83
CA GLN A 162 -33.64 -30.65 -19.77
C GLN A 162 -34.91 -30.44 -18.93
N GLN A 163 -35.78 -29.51 -19.33
CA GLN A 163 -36.86 -28.88 -18.55
C GLN A 163 -36.29 -27.78 -17.65
N VAL A 164 -36.23 -26.49 -18.01
CA VAL A 164 -37.37 -25.55 -18.13
C VAL A 164 -37.05 -24.43 -19.14
N ARG A 165 -36.80 -24.78 -20.41
CA ARG A 165 -36.96 -23.83 -21.53
C ARG A 165 -38.35 -24.03 -22.13
N SER A 166 -39.41 -23.56 -21.46
CA SER A 166 -40.74 -23.55 -22.09
C SER A 166 -41.81 -22.64 -21.50
N ILE A 167 -41.50 -21.70 -20.59
CA ILE A 167 -42.54 -20.80 -20.01
C ILE A 167 -42.07 -19.35 -19.92
N MET A 168 -41.36 -18.83 -20.93
CA MET A 168 -41.09 -17.39 -21.02
C MET A 168 -40.94 -16.92 -22.48
N SER A 169 -41.78 -17.46 -23.38
CA SER A 169 -41.87 -16.94 -24.75
C SER A 169 -43.29 -16.65 -25.19
N GLN A 170 -44.25 -16.64 -24.27
CA GLN A 170 -45.64 -16.29 -24.55
C GLN A 170 -46.23 -15.64 -23.31
N VAL A 171 -46.15 -14.31 -23.25
CA VAL A 171 -47.21 -13.36 -22.86
C VAL A 171 -46.59 -11.97 -23.00
N GLU A 172 -47.01 -11.26 -24.04
CA GLU A 172 -46.87 -9.81 -24.13
C GLU A 172 -47.82 -9.13 -23.13
N PHE A 173 -47.47 -7.91 -22.74
CA PHE A 173 -48.30 -6.88 -22.08
C PHE A 173 -48.57 -7.02 -20.55
N PHE A 174 -47.96 -6.14 -19.75
CA PHE A 174 -48.59 -4.98 -19.09
C PHE A 174 -47.68 -4.37 -18.00
N GLU A 175 -47.60 -3.03 -18.04
CA GLU A 175 -47.42 -2.09 -16.93
C GLU A 175 -46.09 -1.87 -16.18
N ASP A 176 -45.87 -0.58 -15.96
CA ASP A 176 -44.82 0.10 -15.23
C ASP A 176 -44.51 -0.51 -13.86
N THR A 177 -43.23 -0.74 -13.60
CA THR A 177 -42.53 -0.40 -12.35
C THR A 177 -41.05 -0.73 -12.55
N PRO A 178 -40.11 0.21 -12.30
CA PRO A 178 -38.70 -0.16 -12.31
C PRO A 178 -38.46 -1.06 -11.10
N ARG A 179 -38.47 -2.37 -11.30
CA ARG A 179 -37.95 -3.32 -10.31
C ARG A 179 -36.48 -2.97 -10.11
N SER A 180 -36.15 -2.45 -8.93
CA SER A 180 -34.77 -2.21 -8.53
C SER A 180 -34.02 -3.53 -8.62
N ILE A 181 -33.20 -3.65 -9.65
CA ILE A 181 -32.23 -4.73 -9.75
C ILE A 181 -31.13 -4.36 -8.75
N GLU A 182 -31.29 -4.84 -7.52
CA GLU A 182 -30.25 -4.72 -6.51
C GLU A 182 -29.02 -5.52 -6.96
N LEU A 183 -27.87 -4.86 -6.90
CA LEU A 183 -26.58 -5.44 -7.23
C LEU A 183 -26.30 -6.60 -6.27
N PRO A 184 -25.79 -7.76 -6.75
CA PRO A 184 -25.40 -8.86 -5.87
C PRO A 184 -24.08 -8.50 -5.18
N GLY A 185 -24.17 -7.70 -4.12
CA GLY A 185 -23.16 -7.60 -3.07
C GLY A 185 -23.57 -8.48 -1.89
N ARG A 186 -22.64 -8.80 -0.98
CA ARG A 186 -23.03 -9.32 0.34
C ARG A 186 -23.83 -8.22 1.04
N THR A 187 -25.15 -8.32 1.01
CA THR A 187 -26.01 -7.60 1.94
C THR A 187 -25.61 -8.06 3.33
N LEU A 188 -25.29 -7.09 4.19
CA LEU A 188 -25.04 -7.36 5.59
C LEU A 188 -26.44 -7.63 6.18
N ASP A 189 -26.84 -8.90 6.25
CA ASP A 189 -28.10 -9.31 6.85
C ASP A 189 -28.03 -9.03 8.35
N ILE A 190 -28.37 -7.78 8.73
CA ILE A 190 -28.56 -7.42 10.13
C ILE A 190 -29.98 -7.80 10.50
N ASP A 191 -30.18 -9.04 10.93
CA ASP A 191 -31.41 -9.47 11.58
C ASP A 191 -31.51 -8.81 12.97
N TYR A 192 -32.10 -7.62 13.04
CA TYR A 192 -32.52 -7.04 14.31
C TYR A 192 -33.75 -7.78 14.83
N ASN A 193 -33.53 -8.81 15.65
CA ASN A 193 -34.61 -9.47 16.37
C ASN A 193 -35.11 -8.57 17.51
N LEU A 194 -36.08 -7.69 17.21
CA LEU A 194 -36.72 -6.79 18.18
C LEU A 194 -37.34 -7.54 19.37
N SER A 195 -37.73 -8.80 19.18
CA SER A 195 -38.26 -9.66 20.25
C SER A 195 -37.19 -9.95 21.31
N GLN A 196 -35.93 -10.10 20.88
CA GLN A 196 -34.79 -10.36 21.76
C GLN A 196 -34.40 -9.12 22.56
N LEU A 197 -34.48 -7.93 21.95
CA LEU A 197 -34.28 -6.64 22.62
C LEU A 197 -35.37 -6.38 23.69
N MET A 198 -36.63 -6.69 23.37
CA MET A 198 -37.75 -6.47 24.31
C MET A 198 -37.71 -7.42 25.52
N ASN A 199 -37.18 -8.63 25.35
CA ASN A 199 -36.98 -9.58 26.45
C ASN A 199 -35.84 -9.17 27.40
N ILE A 200 -34.79 -8.51 26.91
CA ILE A 200 -33.72 -7.95 27.75
C ILE A 200 -34.24 -6.78 28.60
N ILE A 201 -35.12 -5.94 28.05
CA ILE A 201 -35.73 -4.82 28.80
C ILE A 201 -36.68 -5.34 29.88
N LYS A 202 -37.47 -6.39 29.60
CA LYS A 202 -38.38 -6.99 30.59
C LYS A 202 -37.62 -7.67 31.75
N THR A 203 -36.53 -8.37 31.46
CA THR A 203 -35.72 -9.06 32.48
C THR A 203 -34.95 -8.10 33.40
N ASN A 204 -34.53 -6.93 32.90
CA ASN A 204 -33.88 -5.92 33.73
C ASN A 204 -34.84 -5.15 34.67
N ASN A 205 -36.14 -5.10 34.34
CA ASN A 205 -37.14 -4.49 35.21
C ASN A 205 -37.69 -5.43 36.28
N SER A 206 -37.61 -6.75 36.11
CA SER A 206 -38.03 -7.73 37.13
C SER A 206 -36.95 -8.01 38.19
N VAL A 207 -35.68 -7.69 37.94
CA VAL A 207 -34.60 -7.82 38.95
C VAL A 207 -34.53 -6.63 39.91
N LYS A 208 -35.13 -5.48 39.57
CA LYS A 208 -35.16 -4.28 40.42
C LYS A 208 -36.33 -4.23 41.43
N LEU A 209 -37.18 -5.24 41.50
CA LEU A 209 -38.30 -5.32 42.45
C LEU A 209 -38.17 -6.47 43.47
N SER A 210 -37.03 -7.16 43.50
CA SER A 210 -36.76 -8.21 44.49
C SER A 210 -35.31 -8.17 44.97
N ASN A 211 -34.88 -7.00 45.47
CA ASN A 211 -33.86 -6.82 46.52
C ASN A 211 -33.88 -5.37 47.01
#